data_AF-A0A2H1IZV6-F1
#
_entry.id   AF-A0A2H1IZV6-F1
#
_cell.length_a   1.000
_cell.length_b   1.000
_cell.length_c   1.000
_cell.angle_alpha   90.00
_cell.angle_beta   90.00
_cell.angle_gamma   90.00
#
_symmetry.space_group_name_H-M   'P 1'
#
loop_
_entity.id
_entity.type
_entity.pdbx_description
1 polymer ?
#
loop_
_entity_poly.entity_id
_entity_poly.type
_entity_poly.pdbx_seq_one_letter_code
_entity_poly.pdbx_strand_id
1 'polypeptide(L)'
;MIEQKSSRPAGNGTANDQLGTRSVSIVPDADDLTQRGRALAVLVEDSSGRYRRRLYLSLRSAERAVQRAQQRGRDARAILVSLEPVEGGECL
;
A
#
# COMPACT_ATOMS: atom_id res chain seq x y z
N MET A 1 27.40 13.05 -44.55
CA MET A 1 26.66 12.15 -43.65
C MET A 1 27.03 12.59 -42.23
N ILE A 2 26.17 13.35 -41.55
CA ILE A 2 26.50 14.07 -40.31
C ILE A 2 25.83 13.36 -39.14
N GLU A 3 26.63 12.81 -38.23
CA GLU A 3 26.21 12.21 -36.96
C GLU A 3 25.88 13.33 -35.97
N GLN A 4 24.61 13.48 -35.58
CA GLN A 4 24.19 14.36 -34.50
C GLN A 4 24.15 13.57 -33.18
N LYS A 5 25.19 13.70 -32.37
CA LYS A 5 25.15 13.37 -30.93
C LYS A 5 24.30 14.43 -30.22
N SER A 6 23.07 14.08 -29.87
CA SER A 6 22.21 14.93 -29.02
C SER A 6 22.48 14.62 -27.53
N SER A 7 23.12 15.59 -26.88
CA SER A 7 23.39 15.65 -25.44
C SER A 7 22.08 15.77 -24.64
N ARG A 8 21.93 14.97 -23.58
CA ARG A 8 20.84 15.15 -22.60
C ARG A 8 21.23 16.27 -21.63
N PRO A 9 20.37 17.27 -21.35
CA PRO A 9 20.71 18.34 -20.40
C PRO A 9 20.70 17.80 -18.97
N ALA A 10 21.73 18.18 -18.20
CA ALA A 10 21.80 17.95 -16.76
C ALA A 10 20.74 18.80 -16.06
N GLY A 11 19.75 18.14 -15.45
CA GLY A 11 18.76 18.80 -14.61
C GLY A 11 19.42 19.30 -13.33
N ASN A 12 19.65 20.60 -13.23
CA ASN A 12 19.99 21.28 -11.97
C ASN A 12 18.76 21.26 -11.06
N GLY A 13 18.61 20.20 -10.28
CA GLY A 13 17.71 20.16 -9.13
C GLY A 13 18.45 20.66 -7.89
N THR A 14 18.14 21.86 -7.45
CA THR A 14 18.55 22.39 -6.14
C THR A 14 17.99 21.50 -5.03
N ALA A 15 18.88 20.84 -4.27
CA ALA A 15 18.50 20.12 -3.07
C ALA A 15 18.10 21.14 -1.98
N ASN A 16 16.81 21.18 -1.66
CA ASN A 16 16.29 21.97 -0.56
C ASN A 16 16.55 21.20 0.75
N ASP A 17 17.50 21.66 1.55
CA ASP A 17 17.85 21.07 2.85
C ASP A 17 16.78 21.47 3.87
N GLN A 18 15.71 20.69 3.95
CA GLN A 18 14.63 20.91 4.92
C GLN A 18 15.06 20.40 6.30
N LEU A 19 15.46 21.36 7.14
CA LEU A 19 15.41 21.39 8.61
C LEU A 19 14.83 20.13 9.26
N GLY A 20 15.72 19.33 9.86
CA GLY A 20 15.39 18.16 10.65
C GLY A 20 14.51 18.51 11.85
N THR A 21 13.20 18.38 11.66
CA THR A 21 12.26 18.22 12.76
C THR A 21 12.45 16.81 13.29
N ARG A 22 13.00 16.65 14.51
CA ARG A 22 13.01 15.36 15.21
C ARG A 22 11.57 14.90 15.39
N SER A 23 11.15 13.93 14.58
CA SER A 23 9.89 13.22 14.75
C SER A 23 10.00 12.37 16.01
N VAL A 24 9.35 12.80 17.09
CA VAL A 24 9.08 11.93 18.24
C VAL A 24 8.13 10.85 17.73
N SER A 25 8.64 9.64 17.52
CA SER A 25 7.82 8.48 17.19
C SER A 25 7.11 8.05 18.46
N ILE A 26 5.87 8.50 18.63
CA ILE A 26 4.97 7.94 19.64
C ILE A 26 4.49 6.61 19.05
N VAL A 27 5.10 5.51 19.49
CA VAL A 27 4.56 4.18 19.20
C VAL A 27 3.34 4.02 20.11
N PRO A 28 2.12 3.87 19.56
CA PRO A 28 0.94 3.64 20.37
C PRO A 28 1.10 2.34 21.17
N ASP A 29 0.57 2.33 22.38
CA ASP A 29 0.54 1.15 23.24
C ASP A 29 -0.18 0.00 22.52
N ALA A 30 0.28 -1.23 22.72
CA ALA A 30 -0.27 -2.41 22.05
C ALA A 30 -1.77 -2.59 22.34
N ASP A 31 -2.20 -2.20 23.55
CA ASP A 31 -3.59 -2.20 23.99
C ASP A 31 -4.46 -1.11 23.33
N ASP A 32 -3.87 -0.02 22.83
CA ASP A 32 -4.58 1.00 22.04
C ASP A 32 -4.66 0.61 20.56
N LEU A 33 -3.68 -0.16 20.07
CA LEU A 33 -3.66 -0.75 18.72
C LEU A 33 -4.71 -1.87 18.55
N THR A 34 -4.86 -2.76 19.54
CA THR A 34 -5.88 -3.83 19.56
C THR A 34 -7.30 -3.28 19.49
N GLN A 35 -7.59 -2.15 20.13
CA GLN A 35 -8.92 -1.55 20.12
C GLN A 35 -9.26 -0.80 18.82
N ARG A 36 -8.26 -0.48 17.97
CA ARG A 36 -8.42 0.44 16.83
C ARG A 36 -7.98 -0.09 15.47
N GLY A 37 -7.37 -1.27 15.41
CA GLY A 37 -6.87 -1.86 14.17
C GLY A 37 -7.98 -2.28 13.19
N ARG A 38 -8.51 -1.36 12.39
CA ARG A 38 -9.39 -1.68 11.25
C ARG A 38 -8.62 -1.53 9.94
N ALA A 39 -8.80 -2.47 9.03
CA ALA A 39 -8.25 -2.40 7.69
C ALA A 39 -9.28 -2.88 6.66
N LEU A 40 -9.02 -2.60 5.38
CA LEU A 40 -9.77 -3.17 4.27
C LEU A 40 -8.91 -4.24 3.61
N ALA A 41 -9.42 -5.47 3.57
CA ALA A 41 -8.83 -6.54 2.79
C ALA A 41 -9.48 -6.54 1.40
N VAL A 42 -8.66 -6.37 0.36
CA VAL A 42 -9.10 -6.64 -1.02
C VAL A 42 -8.74 -8.08 -1.35
N LEU A 43 -9.77 -8.87 -1.63
CA LEU A 43 -9.66 -10.21 -2.18
C LEU A 43 -9.74 -10.11 -3.70
N VAL A 44 -8.76 -10.70 -4.39
CA VAL A 44 -8.75 -10.81 -5.85
C VAL A 44 -8.65 -12.28 -6.20
N GLU A 45 -9.63 -12.80 -6.93
CA GLU A 45 -9.56 -14.13 -7.52
C GLU A 45 -8.70 -14.08 -8.79
N ASP A 46 -7.67 -14.91 -8.86
CA ASP A 46 -6.88 -15.07 -10.07
C ASP A 46 -7.50 -16.10 -11.03
N SER A 47 -6.90 -16.28 -12.22
CA SER A 47 -7.44 -17.19 -13.25
C SER A 47 -7.38 -18.66 -12.86
N SER A 48 -6.67 -19.00 -11.79
CA SER A 48 -6.58 -20.36 -11.26
C SER A 48 -7.59 -20.61 -10.13
N GLY A 49 -8.48 -19.65 -9.85
CA GLY A 49 -9.43 -19.72 -8.73
C GLY A 49 -8.78 -19.48 -7.36
N ARG A 50 -7.53 -18.99 -7.31
CA ARG A 50 -6.84 -18.69 -6.05
C ARG A 50 -7.09 -17.25 -5.63
N TYR A 51 -7.30 -17.04 -4.33
CA TYR A 51 -7.45 -15.71 -3.76
C TYR A 51 -6.12 -15.08 -3.38
N ARG A 52 -5.81 -13.92 -3.94
CA ARG A 52 -4.76 -13.02 -3.47
C ARG A 52 -5.37 -11.96 -2.57
N ARG A 53 -4.74 -11.71 -1.41
CA ARG A 53 -5.22 -10.77 -0.40
C ARG A 53 -4.25 -9.60 -0.27
N ARG A 54 -4.77 -8.38 -0.18
CA ARG A 54 -3.98 -7.17 0.11
C ARG A 54 -4.72 -6.31 1.12
N LEU A 55 -3.99 -5.79 2.11
CA LEU A 55 -4.53 -4.87 3.12
C LEU A 55 -4.37 -3.41 2.66
N TYR A 56 -5.39 -2.61 2.97
CA TYR A 56 -5.46 -1.19 2.68
C TYR A 56 -6.00 -0.46 3.91
N LEU A 57 -5.43 0.71 4.21
CA LEU A 57 -5.84 1.53 5.36
C LEU A 57 -6.85 2.63 4.98
N SER A 58 -7.25 2.72 3.72
CA SER A 58 -8.27 3.67 3.25
C SER A 58 -9.18 3.06 2.20
N LEU A 59 -10.47 3.42 2.28
CA LEU A 59 -11.50 2.97 1.34
C LEU A 59 -11.14 3.29 -0.12
N ARG A 60 -10.75 4.54 -0.38
CA ARG A 60 -10.37 5.01 -1.71
C ARG A 60 -9.26 4.16 -2.34
N SER A 61 -8.28 3.74 -1.55
CA SER A 61 -7.17 2.90 -2.05
C SER A 61 -7.62 1.47 -2.36
N ALA A 62 -8.50 0.91 -1.54
CA ALA A 62 -9.10 -0.41 -1.74
C ALA A 62 -10.01 -0.43 -2.98
N GLU A 63 -10.87 0.58 -3.14
CA GLU A 63 -11.76 0.73 -4.30
C GLU A 63 -10.97 0.83 -5.61
N ARG A 64 -9.89 1.64 -5.64
CA ARG A 64 -9.01 1.71 -6.80
C ARG A 64 -8.34 0.36 -7.12
N ALA A 65 -8.00 -0.42 -6.11
CA ALA A 65 -7.42 -1.74 -6.32
C ALA A 65 -8.44 -2.73 -6.91
N VAL A 66 -9.67 -2.72 -6.39
CA VAL A 66 -10.81 -3.50 -6.93
C VAL A 66 -11.08 -3.11 -8.38
N GLN A 67 -11.22 -1.82 -8.67
CA GLN A 67 -11.48 -1.32 -10.02
C GLN A 67 -10.39 -1.78 -11.01
N ARG A 68 -9.10 -1.68 -10.63
CA ARG A 68 -7.99 -2.15 -11.47
C ARG A 68 -7.99 -3.65 -11.68
N ALA A 69 -8.42 -4.43 -10.70
CA ALA A 69 -8.53 -5.89 -10.83
C ALA A 69 -9.69 -6.25 -11.78
N GLN A 70 -10.85 -5.63 -11.62
CA GLN A 70 -12.01 -5.81 -12.48
C GLN A 70 -11.74 -5.38 -13.94
N GLN A 71 -11.04 -4.26 -14.14
CA GLN A 71 -10.57 -3.84 -15.48
C GLN A 71 -9.66 -4.86 -16.15
N ARG A 72 -9.00 -5.74 -15.38
CA ARG A 72 -8.18 -6.85 -15.89
C ARG A 72 -8.96 -8.17 -16.00
N GLY A 73 -10.28 -8.12 -15.89
CA GLY A 73 -11.17 -9.29 -15.97
C GLY A 73 -11.08 -10.21 -14.76
N ARG A 74 -10.72 -9.69 -13.58
CA ARG A 74 -10.66 -10.47 -12.33
C ARG A 74 -11.87 -10.18 -11.46
N ASP A 75 -12.40 -11.21 -10.78
CA ASP A 75 -13.34 -10.97 -9.69
C ASP A 75 -12.56 -10.43 -8.49
N ALA A 76 -13.02 -9.31 -7.95
CA ALA A 76 -12.37 -8.63 -6.84
C ALA A 76 -13.39 -7.90 -5.97
N ARG A 77 -13.19 -7.97 -4.66
CA ARG A 77 -14.06 -7.36 -3.65
C ARG A 77 -13.23 -6.76 -2.52
N ALA A 78 -13.67 -5.63 -1.98
CA ALA A 78 -13.13 -5.04 -0.77
C ALA A 78 -14.02 -5.41 0.42
N ILE A 79 -13.42 -5.90 1.50
CA ILE A 79 -14.11 -6.31 2.72
C ILE A 79 -13.46 -5.59 3.89
N LEU A 80 -14.28 -4.99 4.76
CA LEU A 80 -13.79 -4.40 6.00
C LEU A 80 -13.45 -5.53 6.98
N VAL A 81 -12.23 -5.50 7.52
CA VAL A 81 -11.72 -6.49 8.46
C VAL A 81 -11.23 -5.82 9.73
N SER A 82 -11.41 -6.50 10.84
CA SER A 82 -10.74 -6.18 12.12
C SER A 82 -9.40 -6.89 12.15
N LEU A 83 -8.37 -6.20 12.65
CA LEU A 83 -7.04 -6.76 12.88
C LEU A 83 -6.91 -7.08 14.37
N GLU A 84 -6.63 -8.33 14.67
CA GLU A 84 -6.33 -8.79 16.01
C GLU A 84 -4.85 -9.16 16.05
N PRO A 85 -4.03 -8.51 16.89
CA PRO A 85 -2.65 -8.94 17.08
C PRO A 85 -2.64 -10.29 17.79
N VAL A 86 -1.78 -11.18 17.32
CA VAL A 86 -1.60 -12.51 17.90
C VAL A 86 -0.20 -12.57 18.49
N GLU A 87 -0.10 -12.88 19.78
CA GLU A 87 1.17 -13.14 20.44
C GLU A 87 1.63 -14.56 20.09
N GLY A 88 2.89 -14.72 19.65
CA GLY A 88 3.48 -16.06 19.52
C GLY A 88 3.40 -16.73 18.15
N GLY A 89 3.21 -15.98 17.05
CA GLY A 89 3.71 -16.39 15.74
C GLY A 89 2.97 -17.51 15.00
N GLU A 90 1.82 -17.98 15.48
CA GLU A 90 0.97 -18.90 14.72
C GLU A 90 -0.43 -18.31 14.52
N CYS A 91 -0.73 -17.97 13.26
CA CYS A 91 -2.08 -17.78 12.78
C CYS A 91 -2.46 -19.02 11.96
N LEU A 92 -3.65 -19.57 12.22
CA LEU A 92 -4.26 -20.73 11.54
C LEU A 92 -4.21 -20.67 10.00
#